data_AF-A6IN27-F1
#
_entry.id   AF-A6IN27-F1
#
_cell.length_a   1.000
_cell.length_b   1.000
_cell.length_c   1.000
_cell.angle_alpha   90.00
_cell.angle_beta   90.00
_cell.angle_gamma   90.00
#
_symmetry.space_group_name_H-M   'P 1'
#
loop_
_entity.id
_entity.type
_entity.pdbx_description
1 polymer ?
#
loop_
_entity_poly.entity_id
_entity_poly.type
_entity_poly.pdbx_seq_one_letter_code
_entity_poly.pdbx_strand_id
1 'polypeptide(L)'
;MWRLRLLVLAVLAAGSAEAQANSSDGFLEFSVGKFTYFVLSRRFPQEAVLRHISSNVTFLLFQIHSQYQNTTVSYTKTLLPSTSGTGNDRGLVFILRPEQTVCTWYLETEDTKPVQSVAVTLSYSERDPIPGGCNLEFDLDIDPNIYLDYNFFETTIKFAPANIGYARAAEPPPCDVSTGQESRWRLRYHVYQYFLPEGDLTEASLLQHLQRMAQVVQVMASAVKEEYLRKCSPLCLPCSGSSLVSLDTDSGKQNYSSWVSSSWGSSFTS
;
A
#
# COMPACT_ATOMS: atom_id res chain seq x y z
N MET A 1 53.91 -0.84 20.74
CA MET A 1 53.75 -1.00 19.27
C MET A 1 52.91 -2.25 19.06
N TRP A 2 51.59 -2.21 19.28
CA TRP A 2 50.52 -1.72 18.40
C TRP A 2 50.35 -2.55 17.11
N ARG A 3 49.18 -3.21 17.01
CA ARG A 3 48.28 -3.42 15.83
C ARG A 3 47.92 -4.91 15.69
N LEU A 4 46.72 -5.30 16.13
CA LEU A 4 45.51 -5.58 15.31
C LEU A 4 45.54 -6.99 14.67
N ARG A 5 44.53 -7.86 14.79
CA ARG A 5 43.11 -7.63 14.46
C ARG A 5 42.18 -8.60 15.23
N LEU A 6 41.24 -8.03 15.99
CA LEU A 6 39.96 -8.68 16.31
C LEU A 6 39.01 -8.39 15.15
N LEU A 7 38.50 -9.44 14.50
CA LEU A 7 37.42 -9.32 13.52
C LEU A 7 36.09 -9.46 14.24
N VAL A 8 35.38 -8.33 14.28
CA VAL A 8 34.02 -8.15 14.79
C VAL A 8 33.05 -8.75 13.78
N LEU A 9 32.25 -9.73 14.20
CA LEU A 9 31.02 -10.14 13.52
C LEU A 9 29.84 -9.51 14.26
N ALA A 10 29.51 -8.28 13.87
CA ALA A 10 28.25 -7.64 14.25
C ALA A 10 27.22 -8.00 13.18
N VAL A 11 26.21 -8.77 13.58
CA VAL A 11 25.04 -9.10 12.77
C VAL A 11 24.25 -7.81 12.51
N LEU A 12 23.99 -7.54 11.22
CA LEU A 12 23.14 -6.45 10.75
C LEU A 12 21.68 -6.73 11.15
N ALA A 13 21.22 -6.13 12.24
CA ALA A 13 19.81 -5.88 12.43
C ALA A 13 19.44 -4.63 11.61
N ALA A 14 18.95 -4.83 10.39
CA ALA A 14 18.26 -3.78 9.64
C ALA A 14 16.91 -3.53 10.31
N GLY A 15 16.90 -2.75 11.38
CA GLY A 15 15.68 -2.23 11.98
C GLY A 15 15.09 -1.18 11.04
N SER A 16 13.90 -1.45 10.49
CA SER A 16 13.06 -0.41 9.91
C SER A 16 12.91 0.70 10.94
N ALA A 17 13.36 1.91 10.63
CA ALA A 17 13.29 3.03 11.56
C ALA A 17 11.81 3.44 11.73
N GLU A 18 11.21 3.05 12.85
CA GLU A 18 9.84 3.45 13.21
C GLU A 18 9.83 4.95 13.54
N ALA A 19 8.88 5.70 12.96
CA ALA A 19 8.59 7.08 13.36
C ALA A 19 7.25 7.15 14.10
N GLN A 20 7.26 7.79 15.26
CA GLN A 20 6.08 8.44 15.80
C GLN A 20 5.89 9.77 15.04
N ALA A 21 4.70 10.05 14.51
CA ALA A 21 4.44 11.37 13.93
C ALA A 21 4.50 12.45 15.02
N ASN A 22 5.30 13.50 14.82
CA ASN A 22 5.23 14.70 15.65
C ASN A 22 3.97 15.49 15.26
N SER A 23 2.87 15.25 15.96
CA SER A 23 1.61 15.98 15.79
C SER A 23 1.69 17.34 16.48
N SER A 24 2.08 18.39 15.75
CA SER A 24 1.78 19.78 16.12
C SER A 24 0.60 20.26 15.26
N ASP A 25 -0.50 20.66 15.91
CA ASP A 25 -1.67 21.35 15.33
C ASP A 25 -2.16 20.82 13.96
N GLY A 26 -2.60 19.56 13.91
CA GLY A 26 -3.37 19.02 12.78
C GLY A 26 -2.56 18.71 11.51
N PHE A 27 -1.24 18.65 11.62
CA PHE A 27 -0.31 18.40 10.52
C PHE A 27 0.51 17.13 10.72
N LEU A 28 0.59 16.28 9.71
CA LEU A 28 1.38 15.04 9.68
C LEU A 28 2.45 15.11 8.60
N GLU A 29 3.73 15.02 8.98
CA GLU A 29 4.83 14.97 8.02
C GLU A 29 5.31 13.53 7.80
N PHE A 30 5.30 13.12 6.52
CA PHE A 30 5.73 11.81 6.09
C PHE A 30 7.12 11.86 5.45
N SER A 31 7.76 10.69 5.37
CA SER A 31 9.03 10.49 4.67
C SER A 31 8.91 9.27 3.78
N VAL A 32 9.58 9.31 2.62
CA VAL A 32 9.56 8.18 1.68
C VAL A 32 10.14 6.93 2.33
N GLY A 33 9.42 5.82 2.20
CA GLY A 33 9.82 4.49 2.67
C GLY A 33 9.75 4.30 4.18
N LYS A 34 9.33 5.30 4.95
CA LYS A 34 9.23 5.23 6.40
C LYS A 34 7.79 4.96 6.83
N PHE A 35 7.61 3.93 7.66
CA PHE A 35 6.34 3.67 8.32
C PHE A 35 6.16 4.65 9.47
N THR A 36 5.01 5.31 9.47
CA THR A 36 4.66 6.30 10.48
C THR A 36 3.40 5.86 11.19
N TYR A 37 3.47 5.79 12.51
CA TYR A 37 2.32 5.49 13.37
C TYR A 37 1.69 6.78 13.89
N PHE A 38 0.36 6.84 13.85
CA PHE A 38 -0.42 8.00 14.29
C PHE A 38 -1.84 7.58 14.67
N VAL A 39 -2.59 8.53 15.23
CA VAL A 39 -3.98 8.33 15.65
C VAL A 39 -4.85 9.36 14.96
N LEU A 40 -5.87 8.89 14.25
CA LEU A 40 -6.89 9.75 13.66
C LEU A 40 -8.07 9.91 14.62
N SER A 41 -8.70 11.07 14.59
CA SER A 41 -9.86 11.39 15.42
C SER A 41 -10.85 12.20 14.60
N ARG A 42 -12.15 11.91 14.74
CA ARG A 42 -13.25 12.45 13.93
C ARG A 42 -13.33 13.98 13.81
N ARG A 43 -12.71 14.72 14.72
CA ARG A 43 -12.98 16.16 14.87
C ARG A 43 -12.67 16.95 13.60
N PHE A 44 -11.54 16.68 12.94
CA PHE A 44 -11.14 17.39 11.72
C PHE A 44 -10.24 16.50 10.84
N PRO A 45 -10.32 16.64 9.51
CA PRO A 45 -9.33 16.06 8.62
C PRO A 45 -7.93 16.56 8.97
N GLN A 46 -6.99 15.64 9.12
CA GLN A 46 -5.58 15.95 9.32
C GLN A 46 -4.92 16.16 7.96
N GLU A 47 -4.15 17.23 7.84
CA GLU A 47 -3.35 17.48 6.63
C GLU A 47 -2.05 16.70 6.74
N ALA A 48 -1.74 15.95 5.71
CA ALA A 48 -0.51 15.19 5.59
C ALA A 48 0.36 15.77 4.46
N VAL A 49 1.67 15.85 4.69
CA VAL A 49 2.63 16.38 3.72
C VAL A 49 3.76 15.38 3.48
N LEU A 50 4.28 15.39 2.27
CA LEU A 50 5.62 14.91 1.95
C LEU A 50 6.40 16.03 1.25
N ARG A 51 7.63 16.29 1.71
CA ARG A 51 8.52 17.30 1.15
C ARG A 51 9.78 16.66 0.55
N HIS A 52 10.54 17.48 -0.19
CA HIS A 52 11.83 17.11 -0.77
C HIS A 52 11.76 15.91 -1.71
N ILE A 53 10.69 15.81 -2.49
CA ILE A 53 10.53 14.73 -3.47
C ILE A 53 11.59 14.90 -4.57
N SER A 54 12.42 13.88 -4.75
CA SER A 54 13.48 13.86 -5.75
C SER A 54 12.94 13.91 -7.18
N SER A 55 13.68 14.53 -8.10
CA SER A 55 13.28 14.71 -9.50
C SER A 55 13.20 13.39 -10.30
N ASN A 56 13.89 12.34 -9.84
CA ASN A 56 13.85 11.01 -10.46
C ASN A 56 12.61 10.16 -10.10
N VAL A 57 11.78 10.63 -9.16
CA VAL A 57 10.51 9.99 -8.80
C VAL A 57 9.44 10.48 -9.78
N THR A 58 8.63 9.64 -10.39
CA THR A 58 7.53 10.09 -11.29
C THR A 58 6.17 10.08 -10.61
N PHE A 59 5.95 9.14 -9.68
CA PHE A 59 4.76 9.10 -8.87
C PHE A 59 5.04 8.58 -7.46
N LEU A 60 4.11 8.88 -6.56
CA LEU A 60 4.11 8.37 -5.19
C LEU A 60 2.89 7.49 -4.98
N LEU A 61 3.04 6.46 -4.15
CA LEU A 61 1.95 5.69 -3.60
C LEU A 61 1.92 5.92 -2.10
N PHE A 62 0.86 6.56 -1.61
CA PHE A 62 0.58 6.60 -0.18
C PHE A 62 -0.30 5.41 0.17
N GLN A 63 -0.01 4.73 1.26
CA GLN A 63 -0.82 3.64 1.81
C GLN A 63 -1.07 3.91 3.29
N ILE A 64 -2.31 3.76 3.74
CA ILE A 64 -2.73 3.81 5.14
C ILE A 64 -3.45 2.51 5.49
N HIS A 65 -3.13 2.00 6.67
CA HIS A 65 -3.68 0.76 7.20
C HIS A 65 -4.19 0.97 8.63
N SER A 66 -5.30 0.31 8.93
CA SER A 66 -6.00 0.32 10.21
C SER A 66 -6.73 -1.02 10.38
N GLN A 67 -6.80 -1.57 11.59
CA GLN A 67 -7.31 -2.94 11.77
C GLN A 67 -8.83 -3.03 11.80
N TYR A 68 -9.49 -2.20 12.61
CA TYR A 68 -10.91 -2.40 12.95
C TYR A 68 -11.83 -1.32 12.41
N GLN A 69 -11.35 -0.08 12.33
CA GLN A 69 -12.15 1.07 11.90
C GLN A 69 -11.65 1.60 10.57
N ASN A 70 -12.57 2.07 9.74
CA ASN A 70 -12.22 2.67 8.47
C ASN A 70 -11.53 4.03 8.66
N THR A 71 -10.57 4.26 7.80
CA THR A 71 -9.95 5.57 7.57
C THR A 71 -10.27 6.02 6.16
N THR A 72 -10.32 7.33 5.96
CA THR A 72 -10.47 7.93 4.64
C THR A 72 -9.20 8.69 4.29
N VAL A 73 -8.71 8.47 3.08
CA VAL A 73 -7.61 9.22 2.49
C VAL A 73 -8.13 9.98 1.27
N SER A 74 -7.73 11.23 1.10
CA SER A 74 -8.23 12.11 0.03
C SER A 74 -7.18 13.05 -0.54
N TYR A 75 -7.23 13.30 -1.85
CA TYR A 75 -6.45 14.35 -2.51
C TYR A 75 -6.89 15.77 -2.08
N THR A 76 -8.17 15.92 -1.70
CA THR A 76 -8.80 17.21 -1.41
C THR A 76 -9.35 17.24 0.01
N LYS A 77 -9.37 18.43 0.61
CA LYS A 77 -9.90 18.62 1.97
C LYS A 77 -11.38 18.27 2.08
N THR A 78 -12.14 18.53 1.02
CA THR A 78 -13.51 18.05 0.88
C THR A 78 -13.47 16.66 0.27
N LEU A 79 -14.07 15.68 0.95
CA LEU A 79 -14.16 14.33 0.43
C LEU A 79 -15.16 14.26 -0.73
N LEU A 80 -14.69 13.77 -1.87
CA LEU A 80 -15.53 13.44 -3.02
C LEU A 80 -15.24 11.99 -3.42
N PRO A 81 -16.22 11.25 -3.97
CA PRO A 81 -16.02 9.85 -4.36
C PRO A 81 -14.80 9.64 -5.28
N SER A 82 -14.59 10.52 -6.27
CA SER A 82 -13.47 10.38 -7.20
C SER A 82 -12.12 10.84 -6.66
N THR A 83 -12.09 11.47 -5.49
CA THR A 83 -10.87 12.02 -4.90
C THR A 83 -10.50 11.40 -3.57
N SER A 84 -11.30 10.47 -3.06
CA SER A 84 -11.12 9.87 -1.74
C SER A 84 -11.46 8.39 -1.73
N GLY A 85 -10.85 7.66 -0.81
CA GLY A 85 -11.14 6.25 -0.58
C GLY A 85 -11.27 5.97 0.91
N THR A 86 -12.32 5.25 1.30
CA THR A 86 -12.62 4.91 2.71
C THR A 86 -12.53 3.40 2.93
N GLY A 87 -11.79 2.98 3.95
CA GLY A 87 -11.62 1.56 4.30
C GLY A 87 -10.51 1.33 5.32
N ASN A 88 -10.26 0.06 5.65
CA ASN A 88 -9.18 -0.34 6.54
C ASN A 88 -7.81 -0.20 5.89
N ASP A 89 -7.73 -0.48 4.59
CA ASP A 89 -6.53 -0.47 3.77
C ASP A 89 -6.81 0.36 2.52
N ARG A 90 -6.19 1.53 2.48
CA ARG A 90 -6.41 2.49 1.40
C ARG A 90 -5.12 3.12 0.96
N GLY A 91 -5.05 3.42 -0.33
CA GLY A 91 -3.94 4.13 -0.93
C GLY A 91 -4.38 5.10 -2.01
N LEU A 92 -3.49 6.07 -2.26
CA LEU A 92 -3.61 7.08 -3.31
C LEU A 92 -2.33 7.16 -4.14
N VAL A 93 -2.50 7.39 -5.44
CA VAL A 93 -1.39 7.59 -6.38
C VAL A 93 -1.27 9.07 -6.74
N PHE A 94 -0.11 9.65 -6.48
CA PHE A 94 0.19 11.03 -6.86
C PHE A 94 1.12 11.04 -8.07
N ILE A 95 0.57 11.28 -9.26
CA ILE A 95 1.36 11.54 -10.46
C ILE A 95 2.02 12.93 -10.31
N LEU A 96 3.35 12.98 -10.37
CA LEU A 96 4.09 14.21 -10.07
C LEU A 96 4.28 15.07 -11.32
N ARG A 97 4.07 16.38 -11.16
CA ARG A 97 4.45 17.37 -12.18
C ARG A 97 5.98 17.52 -12.24
N PRO A 98 6.58 17.96 -13.37
CA PRO A 98 8.03 18.02 -13.58
C PRO A 98 8.85 18.51 -12.39
N GLU A 99 8.46 19.63 -11.79
CA GLU A 99 9.20 20.28 -10.69
C GLU A 99 8.53 20.11 -9.32
N GLN A 100 7.56 19.21 -9.20
CA GLN A 100 6.86 18.98 -7.95
C GLN A 100 7.79 18.32 -6.92
N THR A 101 8.00 19.03 -5.82
CA THR A 101 8.84 18.61 -4.68
C THR A 101 8.05 18.42 -3.39
N VAL A 102 6.75 18.76 -3.41
CA VAL A 102 5.83 18.65 -2.28
C VAL A 102 4.51 18.01 -2.72
N CYS A 103 3.98 17.11 -1.90
CA CYS A 103 2.63 16.56 -2.01
C CYS A 103 1.89 16.75 -0.70
N THR A 104 0.59 17.03 -0.79
CA THR A 104 -0.31 17.17 0.35
C THR A 104 -1.55 16.32 0.11
N TRP A 105 -2.06 15.71 1.18
CA TRP A 105 -3.31 14.96 1.19
C TRP A 105 -3.98 15.07 2.55
N TYR A 106 -5.20 14.53 2.66
CA TYR A 106 -6.03 14.65 3.84
C TYR A 106 -6.42 13.28 4.35
N LEU A 107 -6.34 13.13 5.68
CA LEU A 107 -6.63 11.90 6.38
C LEU A 107 -7.74 12.16 7.39
N GLU A 108 -8.75 11.30 7.42
CA GLU A 108 -9.83 11.40 8.38
C GLU A 108 -10.39 10.04 8.77
N THR A 109 -11.26 10.05 9.77
CA THR A 109 -12.07 8.90 10.15
C THR A 109 -13.44 9.40 10.59
N GLU A 110 -14.49 8.70 10.20
CA GLU A 110 -15.85 8.97 10.69
C GLU A 110 -16.13 8.27 12.02
N ASP A 111 -15.22 7.42 12.51
CA ASP A 111 -15.42 6.68 13.74
C ASP A 111 -15.43 7.60 14.98
N THR A 112 -16.31 7.28 15.92
CA THR A 112 -16.40 7.99 17.20
C THR A 112 -15.19 7.79 18.10
N LYS A 113 -14.50 6.65 17.98
CA LYS A 113 -13.29 6.32 18.74
C LYS A 113 -12.05 6.72 17.94
N PRO A 114 -10.95 7.11 18.62
CA PRO A 114 -9.69 7.32 17.95
C PRO A 114 -9.23 6.04 17.24
N VAL A 115 -8.76 6.16 16.01
CA VAL A 115 -8.33 5.04 15.16
C VAL A 115 -6.81 5.02 15.11
N GLN A 116 -6.19 3.92 15.53
CA GLN A 116 -4.76 3.71 15.37
C GLN A 116 -4.45 3.33 13.92
N SER A 117 -3.48 4.01 13.33
CA SER A 117 -3.14 3.85 11.93
C SER A 117 -1.63 3.80 11.73
N VAL A 118 -1.21 3.04 10.73
CA VAL A 118 0.13 3.12 10.16
C VAL A 118 0.00 3.54 8.71
N ALA A 119 0.91 4.38 8.24
CA ALA A 119 0.98 4.71 6.83
C ALA A 119 2.42 4.78 6.35
N VAL A 120 2.57 4.60 5.04
CA VAL A 120 3.86 4.68 4.34
C VAL A 120 3.66 5.37 3.00
N THR A 121 4.64 6.18 2.60
CA THR A 121 4.70 6.73 1.24
C THR A 121 5.84 6.06 0.48
N LEU A 122 5.53 5.43 -0.64
CA LEU A 122 6.50 4.78 -1.52
C LEU A 122 6.71 5.63 -2.77
N SER A 123 7.92 5.61 -3.31
CA SER A 123 8.29 6.36 -4.51
C SER A 123 8.63 5.43 -5.66
N TYR A 124 8.24 5.85 -6.85
CA TYR A 124 8.39 5.07 -8.08
C TYR A 124 8.92 5.94 -9.21
N SER A 125 9.57 5.30 -10.17
CA SER A 125 10.19 5.90 -11.36
C SER A 125 9.34 5.71 -12.61
N GLU A 126 9.74 6.35 -13.71
CA GLU A 126 9.05 6.27 -15.01
C GLU A 126 8.94 4.86 -15.58
N ARG A 127 9.78 3.93 -15.12
CA ARG A 127 9.80 2.54 -15.59
C ARG A 127 8.88 1.64 -14.78
N ASP A 128 8.50 2.10 -13.61
CA ASP A 128 7.66 1.36 -12.70
C ASP A 128 6.21 1.50 -13.17
N PRO A 129 5.46 0.40 -13.28
CA PRO A 129 4.06 0.48 -13.67
C PRO A 129 3.27 1.32 -12.66
N ILE A 130 2.12 1.85 -13.08
CA ILE A 130 1.24 2.66 -12.22
C ILE A 130 0.06 1.80 -11.79
N PRO A 131 -0.07 1.47 -10.49
CA PRO A 131 -1.12 0.60 -10.01
C PRO A 131 -2.48 1.29 -10.18
N GLY A 132 -3.44 0.58 -10.79
CA GLY A 132 -4.77 1.13 -11.07
C GLY A 132 -4.83 2.19 -12.17
N GLY A 133 -3.75 2.41 -12.92
CA GLY A 133 -3.69 3.42 -13.97
C GLY A 133 -4.63 3.19 -15.16
N CYS A 134 -5.34 2.06 -15.20
CA CYS A 134 -6.37 1.72 -16.18
C CYS A 134 -7.70 1.37 -15.48
N ASN A 135 -8.05 2.11 -14.44
CA ASN A 135 -9.31 1.93 -13.74
C ASN A 135 -10.50 2.38 -14.61
N LEU A 136 -11.56 1.54 -14.65
CA LEU A 136 -12.84 1.82 -15.28
C LEU A 136 -14.04 1.49 -14.37
N GLU A 137 -13.77 0.93 -13.18
CA GLU A 137 -14.78 0.26 -12.35
C GLU A 137 -14.91 0.87 -10.95
N PHE A 138 -13.82 1.40 -10.39
CA PHE A 138 -13.79 1.96 -9.05
C PHE A 138 -13.88 3.49 -9.05
N ASP A 139 -14.21 4.07 -7.89
CA ASP A 139 -14.49 5.51 -7.79
C ASP A 139 -13.26 6.39 -8.05
N LEU A 140 -12.06 5.97 -7.61
CA LEU A 140 -10.82 6.72 -7.81
C LEU A 140 -10.34 6.66 -9.26
N ASP A 141 -10.07 7.79 -9.90
CA ASP A 141 -9.57 7.83 -11.30
C ASP A 141 -8.35 6.90 -11.52
N ILE A 142 -7.44 6.88 -10.55
CA ILE A 142 -6.35 5.89 -10.46
C ILE A 142 -6.51 5.19 -9.10
N ASP A 143 -6.92 3.92 -9.15
CA ASP A 143 -7.20 3.14 -7.95
C ASP A 143 -6.09 2.10 -7.65
N PRO A 144 -5.13 2.41 -6.77
CA PRO A 144 -4.06 1.48 -6.44
C PRO A 144 -4.48 0.40 -5.44
N ASN A 145 -5.76 0.30 -5.08
CA ASN A 145 -6.20 -0.58 -4.02
C ASN A 145 -6.47 -2.00 -4.54
N ILE A 146 -6.17 -2.98 -3.69
CA ILE A 146 -6.76 -4.31 -3.82
C ILE A 146 -7.96 -4.38 -2.87
N TYR A 147 -9.05 -4.94 -3.38
CA TYR A 147 -10.24 -5.26 -2.63
C TYR A 147 -10.33 -6.76 -2.48
N LEU A 148 -10.46 -7.19 -1.23
CA LEU A 148 -10.54 -8.59 -0.86
C LEU A 148 -11.96 -8.87 -0.38
N ASP A 149 -12.56 -9.88 -0.99
CA ASP A 149 -13.86 -10.40 -0.62
C ASP A 149 -13.67 -11.89 -0.38
N TYR A 150 -14.15 -12.43 0.74
CA TYR A 150 -13.88 -13.81 1.09
C TYR A 150 -15.06 -14.46 1.80
N ASN A 151 -15.18 -15.76 1.62
CA ASN A 151 -16.11 -16.62 2.32
C ASN A 151 -15.41 -17.91 2.76
N PHE A 152 -16.18 -18.91 3.21
CA PHE A 152 -15.63 -20.20 3.67
C PHE A 152 -14.92 -21.02 2.59
N PHE A 153 -15.16 -20.75 1.31
CA PHE A 153 -14.69 -21.57 0.19
C PHE A 153 -13.67 -20.85 -0.69
N GLU A 154 -13.78 -19.53 -0.80
CA GLU A 154 -12.95 -18.73 -1.69
C GLU A 154 -12.66 -17.33 -1.15
N THR A 155 -11.50 -16.82 -1.53
CA THR A 155 -11.10 -15.42 -1.44
C THR A 155 -10.96 -14.87 -2.84
N THR A 156 -11.74 -13.85 -3.14
CA THR A 156 -11.74 -13.10 -4.39
C THR A 156 -10.89 -11.85 -4.26
N ILE A 157 -9.90 -11.72 -5.14
CA ILE A 157 -9.07 -10.52 -5.26
C ILE A 157 -9.61 -9.66 -6.42
N LYS A 158 -10.00 -8.42 -6.14
CA LYS A 158 -10.42 -7.41 -7.15
C LYS A 158 -9.47 -6.22 -7.10
N PHE A 159 -9.05 -5.72 -8.26
CA PHE A 159 -8.15 -4.58 -8.35
C PHE A 159 -8.23 -3.94 -9.73
N ALA A 160 -7.98 -2.64 -9.81
CA ALA A 160 -7.88 -1.96 -11.08
C ALA A 160 -6.57 -2.35 -11.80
N PRO A 161 -6.61 -2.64 -13.11
CA PRO A 161 -5.41 -2.97 -13.87
C PRO A 161 -4.37 -1.84 -13.82
N ALA A 162 -3.10 -2.21 -13.66
CA ALA A 162 -1.99 -1.29 -13.81
C ALA A 162 -1.84 -0.82 -15.27
N ASN A 163 -1.24 0.34 -15.42
CA ASN A 163 -0.71 0.84 -16.68
C ASN A 163 0.83 0.83 -16.66
N ILE A 164 1.47 0.94 -17.82
CA ILE A 164 2.92 1.15 -17.88
C ILE A 164 3.29 2.53 -17.33
N GLY A 165 4.46 2.63 -16.70
CA GLY A 165 4.98 3.90 -16.22
C GLY A 165 5.35 4.85 -17.36
N TYR A 166 5.42 6.14 -17.04
CA TYR A 166 5.83 7.19 -17.96
C TYR A 166 6.56 8.32 -17.21
N ALA A 167 7.32 9.11 -17.96
CA ALA A 167 8.10 10.24 -17.44
C ALA A 167 7.19 11.39 -16.95
N ARG A 168 7.69 12.23 -16.04
CA ARG A 168 6.96 13.46 -15.67
C ARG A 168 6.69 14.32 -16.92
N ALA A 169 5.49 14.89 -17.02
CA ALA A 169 4.99 15.65 -18.18
C ALA A 169 4.83 14.88 -19.50
N ALA A 170 5.09 13.57 -19.54
CA ALA A 170 4.61 12.75 -20.64
C ALA A 170 3.10 12.50 -20.47
N GLU A 171 2.40 12.33 -21.58
CA GLU A 171 1.01 11.89 -21.55
C GLU A 171 0.94 10.41 -21.11
N PRO A 172 -0.07 10.04 -20.31
CA PRO A 172 -0.24 8.66 -19.88
C PRO A 172 -0.49 7.75 -21.11
N PRO A 173 0.21 6.62 -21.22
CA PRO A 173 -0.03 5.68 -22.31
C PRO A 173 -1.47 5.15 -22.29
N PRO A 174 -2.13 5.00 -23.44
CA PRO A 174 -3.48 4.46 -23.50
C PRO A 174 -3.55 2.98 -23.10
N CYS A 175 -4.60 2.62 -22.36
CA CYS A 175 -4.74 1.29 -21.74
C CYS A 175 -5.01 0.15 -22.74
N ASP A 176 -5.88 0.35 -23.74
CA ASP A 176 -6.42 -0.74 -24.58
C ASP A 176 -6.36 -0.45 -26.08
N VAL A 177 -5.25 0.15 -26.55
CA VAL A 177 -5.05 0.43 -27.99
C VAL A 177 -4.16 -0.58 -28.71
N SER A 178 -3.33 -1.32 -27.98
CA SER A 178 -2.46 -2.37 -28.53
C SER A 178 -2.16 -3.43 -27.48
N THR A 179 -1.73 -4.61 -27.92
CA THR A 179 -1.30 -5.72 -27.04
C THR A 179 0.21 -5.98 -27.12
N GLY A 180 0.96 -5.02 -27.67
CA GLY A 180 2.40 -5.10 -27.83
C GLY A 180 3.20 -4.84 -26.55
N GLN A 181 4.53 -4.81 -26.65
CA GLN A 181 5.43 -4.55 -25.51
C GLN A 181 5.27 -3.14 -24.91
N GLU A 182 4.85 -2.17 -25.72
CA GLU A 182 4.59 -0.80 -25.28
C GLU A 182 3.18 -0.62 -24.68
N SER A 183 2.50 -1.71 -24.33
CA SER A 183 1.16 -1.69 -23.74
C SER A 183 1.14 -2.34 -22.37
N ARG A 184 0.11 -2.04 -21.58
CA ARG A 184 -0.10 -2.69 -20.26
C ARG A 184 -0.17 -4.22 -20.35
N TRP A 185 -0.48 -4.79 -21.51
CA TRP A 185 -0.62 -6.25 -21.68
C TRP A 185 0.68 -7.04 -21.51
N ARG A 186 1.85 -6.36 -21.51
CA ARG A 186 3.12 -7.02 -21.13
C ARG A 186 3.23 -7.26 -19.62
N LEU A 187 2.45 -6.56 -18.80
CA LEU A 187 2.51 -6.67 -17.35
C LEU A 187 1.94 -8.03 -16.93
N ARG A 188 2.67 -8.71 -16.05
CA ARG A 188 2.22 -9.95 -15.41
C ARG A 188 2.12 -9.72 -13.93
N TYR A 189 1.08 -10.25 -13.29
CA TYR A 189 0.90 -10.13 -11.86
C TYR A 189 1.30 -11.43 -11.16
N HIS A 190 2.02 -11.29 -10.06
CA HIS A 190 2.31 -12.35 -9.11
C HIS A 190 1.51 -12.07 -7.85
N VAL A 191 0.79 -13.06 -7.37
CA VAL A 191 0.10 -12.98 -6.09
C VAL A 191 1.04 -13.51 -5.01
N TYR A 192 1.18 -12.76 -3.93
CA TYR A 192 1.92 -13.18 -2.75
C TYR A 192 0.99 -13.24 -1.55
N GLN A 193 1.05 -14.35 -0.82
CA GLN A 193 0.30 -14.57 0.40
C GLN A 193 1.26 -14.67 1.59
N TYR A 194 0.99 -13.88 2.63
CA TYR A 194 1.73 -13.90 3.88
C TYR A 194 0.82 -14.31 5.03
N PHE A 195 1.11 -15.45 5.65
CA PHE A 195 0.33 -15.96 6.78
C PHE A 195 0.70 -15.23 8.07
N LEU A 196 -0.32 -14.73 8.78
CA LEU A 196 -0.12 -14.11 10.08
C LEU A 196 0.03 -15.19 11.16
N PRO A 197 0.79 -14.92 12.23
CA PRO A 197 0.84 -15.83 13.39
C PRO A 197 -0.54 -16.06 13.99
N GLU A 198 -0.87 -17.31 14.31
CA GLU A 198 -2.14 -17.64 14.95
C GLU A 198 -2.20 -17.14 16.40
N GLY A 199 -3.38 -16.66 16.82
CA GLY A 199 -3.67 -16.32 18.21
C GLY A 199 -3.24 -14.91 18.67
N ASP A 200 -2.49 -14.16 17.85
CA ASP A 200 -2.16 -12.76 18.12
C ASP A 200 -3.01 -11.83 17.24
N LEU A 201 -4.03 -11.22 17.86
CA LEU A 201 -4.98 -10.31 17.19
C LEU A 201 -4.69 -8.83 17.51
N THR A 202 -3.54 -8.52 18.09
CA THR A 202 -3.21 -7.15 18.50
C THR A 202 -2.94 -6.24 17.30
N GLU A 203 -3.35 -4.97 17.38
CA GLU A 203 -3.10 -3.97 16.33
C GLU A 203 -1.60 -3.82 16.07
N ALA A 204 -0.79 -3.73 17.13
CA ALA A 204 0.66 -3.61 17.01
C ALA A 204 1.27 -4.77 16.21
N SER A 205 0.85 -6.00 16.45
CA SER A 205 1.34 -7.17 15.72
C SER A 205 0.92 -7.13 14.26
N LEU A 206 -0.36 -6.83 13.97
CA LEU A 206 -0.83 -6.72 12.59
C LEU A 206 -0.06 -5.63 11.83
N LEU A 207 0.05 -4.43 12.40
CA LEU A 207 0.71 -3.30 11.77
C LEU A 207 2.20 -3.56 11.52
N GLN A 208 2.86 -4.29 12.42
CA GLN A 208 4.24 -4.75 12.22
C GLN A 208 4.36 -5.73 11.05
N HIS A 209 3.42 -6.67 10.92
CA HIS A 209 3.42 -7.65 9.83
C HIS A 209 3.08 -7.01 8.47
N LEU A 210 2.21 -6.00 8.44
CA LEU A 210 1.91 -5.22 7.24
C LEU A 210 3.17 -4.56 6.63
N GLN A 211 4.15 -4.19 7.46
CA GLN A 211 5.40 -3.66 6.95
C GLN A 211 6.13 -4.64 6.03
N ARG A 212 6.01 -5.95 6.29
CA ARG A 212 6.62 -7.00 5.46
C ARG A 212 5.94 -7.12 4.10
N MET A 213 4.74 -6.56 3.96
CA MET A 213 3.88 -6.67 2.80
C MET A 213 3.68 -5.36 2.04
N ALA A 214 4.40 -4.28 2.39
CA ALA A 214 4.27 -2.99 1.70
C ALA A 214 5.30 -2.78 0.58
N GLN A 215 6.51 -3.35 0.69
CA GLN A 215 7.56 -3.23 -0.36
C GLN A 215 7.86 -4.58 -1.01
N VAL A 216 8.11 -4.57 -2.32
CA VAL A 216 8.36 -5.80 -3.11
C VAL A 216 9.47 -6.67 -2.53
N VAL A 217 10.60 -6.05 -2.15
CA VAL A 217 11.75 -6.78 -1.59
C VAL A 217 11.36 -7.51 -0.30
N GLN A 218 10.51 -6.89 0.53
CA GLN A 218 10.06 -7.48 1.79
C GLN A 218 9.02 -8.58 1.55
N VAL A 219 8.11 -8.37 0.59
CA VAL A 219 7.12 -9.37 0.17
C VAL A 219 7.82 -10.62 -0.33
N MET A 220 8.74 -10.49 -1.28
CA MET A 220 9.48 -11.63 -1.85
C MET A 220 10.30 -12.38 -0.79
N ALA A 221 10.73 -11.70 0.26
CA ALA A 221 11.48 -12.32 1.35
C ALA A 221 10.59 -13.00 2.41
N SER A 222 9.32 -12.61 2.52
CA SER A 222 8.46 -12.99 3.65
C SER A 222 7.26 -13.86 3.25
N ALA A 223 6.76 -13.69 2.02
CA ALA A 223 5.52 -14.27 1.54
C ALA A 223 5.74 -15.45 0.60
N VAL A 224 4.70 -16.28 0.47
CA VAL A 224 4.64 -17.38 -0.49
C VAL A 224 4.00 -16.87 -1.78
N LYS A 225 4.54 -17.28 -2.93
CA LYS A 225 4.01 -16.89 -4.24
C LYS A 225 2.95 -17.88 -4.71
N GLU A 226 1.74 -17.38 -4.97
CA GLU A 226 0.56 -18.13 -5.39
C GLU A 226 0.29 -17.89 -6.90
N GLU A 227 0.97 -18.65 -7.77
CA GLU A 227 0.84 -18.69 -9.24
C GLU A 227 0.84 -17.32 -10.01
N TYR A 228 0.70 -17.37 -11.35
CA TYR A 228 0.78 -16.22 -12.27
C TYR A 228 -0.59 -15.83 -12.81
N LEU A 229 -0.91 -14.54 -12.79
CA LEU A 229 -2.10 -13.99 -13.47
C LEU A 229 -1.71 -13.29 -14.78
N ARG A 230 -2.18 -13.81 -15.91
CA ARG A 230 -2.06 -13.17 -17.24
C ARG A 230 -3.29 -12.35 -17.65
N LYS A 231 -4.38 -12.41 -16.89
CA LYS A 231 -5.65 -11.74 -17.21
C LYS A 231 -6.21 -11.07 -15.96
N CYS A 232 -6.75 -9.85 -16.12
CA CYS A 232 -7.51 -9.14 -15.10
C CYS A 232 -8.86 -9.82 -14.89
N SER A 233 -8.84 -10.98 -14.26
CA SER A 233 -10.04 -11.68 -13.82
C SER A 233 -9.92 -11.90 -12.31
N PRO A 234 -11.03 -11.78 -11.56
CA PRO A 234 -11.03 -12.09 -10.13
C PRO A 234 -10.48 -13.50 -9.92
N LEU A 235 -9.47 -13.62 -9.05
CA LEU A 235 -8.89 -14.90 -8.68
C LEU A 235 -9.55 -15.40 -7.40
N CYS A 236 -10.02 -16.64 -7.41
CA CYS A 236 -10.52 -17.34 -6.24
C CYS A 236 -9.40 -18.19 -5.63
N LEU A 237 -8.95 -17.83 -4.43
CA LEU A 237 -7.95 -18.59 -3.67
C LEU A 237 -8.60 -19.26 -2.46
N PRO A 238 -8.29 -20.54 -2.15
CA PRO A 238 -8.70 -21.14 -0.90
C PRO A 238 -7.88 -20.55 0.25
N CYS A 239 -8.50 -19.72 1.10
CA CYS A 239 -7.84 -19.21 2.30
C CYS A 239 -8.15 -20.10 3.52
N SER A 240 -7.12 -20.71 4.08
CA SER A 240 -7.14 -21.24 5.45
C SER A 240 -6.37 -20.27 6.35
N GLY A 241 -7.06 -19.58 7.26
CA GLY A 241 -6.47 -18.66 8.25
C GLY A 241 -6.33 -17.20 7.79
N SER A 242 -5.79 -16.35 8.68
CA SER A 242 -5.57 -14.91 8.43
C SER A 242 -4.30 -14.67 7.62
N SER A 243 -4.40 -13.94 6.50
CA SER A 243 -3.27 -13.72 5.60
C SER A 243 -3.27 -12.36 4.91
N LEU A 244 -2.10 -11.79 4.63
CA LEU A 244 -1.96 -10.57 3.82
C LEU A 244 -1.75 -10.95 2.35
N VAL A 245 -2.32 -10.16 1.43
CA VAL A 245 -2.16 -10.38 -0.01
C VAL A 245 -1.46 -9.18 -0.64
N SER A 246 -0.46 -9.48 -1.48
CA SER A 246 0.27 -8.49 -2.26
C SER A 246 0.27 -8.87 -3.74
N LEU A 247 0.16 -7.88 -4.63
CA LEU A 247 0.41 -8.05 -6.06
C LEU A 247 1.68 -7.30 -6.48
N ASP A 248 2.59 -8.00 -7.16
CA ASP A 248 3.73 -7.40 -7.85
C ASP A 248 3.68 -7.68 -9.35
N THR A 249 4.32 -6.82 -10.13
CA THR A 249 4.50 -7.01 -11.57
C THR A 249 5.92 -7.44 -11.92
N ASP A 250 6.10 -8.21 -13.01
CA ASP A 250 7.41 -8.75 -13.48
C ASP A 250 8.56 -7.71 -13.61
N SER A 251 8.29 -6.40 -13.52
CA SER A 251 9.31 -5.33 -13.39
C SER A 251 9.99 -5.27 -12.01
N GLY A 252 9.54 -6.07 -11.03
CA GLY A 252 10.22 -6.30 -9.74
C GLY A 252 10.16 -5.13 -8.75
N LYS A 253 9.14 -4.28 -8.85
CA LYS A 253 9.10 -3.02 -8.10
C LYS A 253 7.72 -2.54 -7.68
N GLN A 254 6.62 -3.18 -8.08
CA GLN A 254 5.28 -2.73 -7.69
C GLN A 254 4.74 -3.55 -6.54
N ASN A 255 4.07 -2.89 -5.61
CA ASN A 255 3.33 -3.60 -4.59
C ASN A 255 1.97 -2.94 -4.42
N TYR A 256 0.93 -3.69 -4.77
CA TYR A 256 -0.39 -3.46 -4.24
C TYR A 256 -0.48 -4.25 -2.93
N SER A 257 -0.68 -3.60 -1.79
CA SER A 257 -0.89 -4.27 -0.50
C SER A 257 -2.35 -4.12 -0.10
N SER A 258 -3.00 -5.23 0.25
CA SER A 258 -4.30 -5.21 0.90
C SER A 258 -4.42 -6.37 1.87
N TRP A 259 -5.28 -6.17 2.86
CA TRP A 259 -5.43 -7.02 4.02
C TRP A 259 -6.59 -8.00 3.85
N VAL A 260 -6.34 -9.28 4.11
CA VAL A 260 -7.39 -10.21 4.56
C VAL A 260 -7.20 -10.39 6.06
N SER A 261 -8.10 -9.87 6.89
CA SER A 261 -8.40 -10.55 8.15
C SER A 261 -9.65 -11.33 7.94
N SER A 262 -9.53 -12.66 7.99
CA SER A 262 -10.60 -13.46 8.56
C SER A 262 -10.59 -13.20 10.07
N SER A 263 -11.51 -12.38 10.57
CA SER A 263 -11.78 -12.34 12.00
C SER A 263 -12.47 -13.64 12.38
N TRP A 264 -11.70 -14.67 12.71
CA TRP A 264 -12.23 -15.75 13.53
C TRP A 264 -12.30 -15.24 14.97
N GLY A 265 -13.47 -14.73 15.35
CA GLY A 265 -13.70 -14.29 16.71
C GLY A 265 -15.12 -13.75 16.96
N SER A 266 -16.12 -14.64 17.03
CA SER A 266 -16.96 -14.73 18.24
C SER A 266 -18.12 -15.73 18.12
N SER A 267 -18.32 -16.47 19.22
CA SER A 267 -19.56 -17.12 19.67
C SER A 267 -19.73 -18.60 19.30
N PHE A 268 -19.37 -19.50 20.22
CA PHE A 268 -20.33 -20.43 20.84
C PHE A 268 -19.77 -20.88 22.19
N THR A 269 -20.16 -20.18 23.25
CA THR A 269 -20.50 -20.83 24.52
C THR A 269 -21.98 -21.17 24.46
N SER A 270 -22.28 -22.46 24.33
CA SER A 270 -23.42 -23.16 24.94
C SER A 270 -23.27 -24.65 24.67
#